data_AF-A0A9E3DLF3-F1
#
_entry.id   AF-A0A9E3DLF3-F1
#
_cell.length_a   1.000
_cell.length_b   1.000
_cell.length_c   1.000
_cell.angle_alpha   90.00
_cell.angle_beta   90.00
_cell.angle_gamma   90.00
#
_symmetry.space_group_name_H-M   'P 1'
#
loop_
_entity.id
_entity.type
_entity.pdbx_description
1 polymer ?
#
loop_
_entity_poly.entity_id
_entity_poly.type
_entity_poly.pdbx_seq_one_letter_code
_entity_poly.pdbx_strand_id
1 'polypeptide(L)'
;ASRSAALEEMVKAGACALKLHEDWGTTPAAIDNCLGVADDYDIQVMIHTDTLNESGFVEDTVKAFKGRTIHAFHTEGAGGGHAPDIIKIAGLKNVLPSSTNPTRPFTRNTIDEHLDMLMVCHHLDPSIAEDLAFAESRIRKETIAAEDVLHDLGALSMMSSDSQAMGRLGEVIIRTWQTADKMKKQRGRLAQDKDNDNFRVKRYIAKYTINPAIAHGVSKLIGSVEKGKLADLVLWSPAFFGVKPDCVIKGGSIVAAPMGDPNASIPTPQPVHYRPMFAAFGKSLTASSVVFTSKAAVTAGLGRKLGLGKQLYAVQNTRGKISKKSMIHNDATPAIEVDPETYEVRADGELLTCEPAEVLPLAQRYFMF
;
A
#
# COMPACT_ATOMS: atom_id res chain seq x y z
N ALA A 1 -27.81 -10.14 -4.50
CA ALA A 1 -27.51 -9.41 -5.74
C ALA A 1 -26.91 -8.05 -5.39
N SER A 2 -25.75 -7.68 -5.95
CA SER A 2 -25.13 -6.35 -5.76
C SER A 2 -26.01 -5.27 -6.40
N ARG A 3 -26.25 -4.15 -5.70
CA ARG A 3 -27.11 -3.04 -6.15
C ARG A 3 -26.32 -1.73 -6.04
N SER A 4 -26.31 -0.91 -7.10
CA SER A 4 -25.54 0.35 -7.14
C SER A 4 -25.95 1.34 -6.06
N ALA A 5 -27.26 1.45 -5.78
CA ALA A 5 -27.84 2.46 -4.89
C ALA A 5 -27.18 2.52 -3.50
N ALA A 6 -26.84 1.37 -2.90
CA ALA A 6 -26.19 1.32 -1.59
C ALA A 6 -24.74 1.86 -1.64
N LEU A 7 -24.01 1.58 -2.73
CA LEU A 7 -22.66 2.12 -2.93
C LEU A 7 -22.72 3.63 -3.18
N GLU A 8 -23.66 4.07 -4.02
CA GLU A 8 -23.88 5.49 -4.28
C GLU A 8 -24.20 6.28 -3.01
N GLU A 9 -24.98 5.70 -2.10
CA GLU A 9 -25.28 6.29 -0.78
C GLU A 9 -24.00 6.48 0.03
N MET A 10 -23.13 5.47 0.14
CA MET A 10 -21.85 5.58 0.84
C MET A 10 -20.97 6.70 0.25
N VAL A 11 -20.92 6.80 -1.08
CA VAL A 11 -20.15 7.83 -1.79
C VAL A 11 -20.71 9.22 -1.53
N LYS A 12 -22.03 9.39 -1.58
CA LYS A 12 -22.72 10.66 -1.25
C LYS A 12 -22.56 11.04 0.22
N ALA A 13 -22.47 10.05 1.11
CA ALA A 13 -22.25 10.24 2.53
C ALA A 13 -20.80 10.62 2.90
N GLY A 14 -19.84 10.44 1.99
CA GLY A 14 -18.47 10.95 2.16
C GLY A 14 -17.36 9.98 1.74
N ALA A 15 -17.66 8.74 1.37
CA ALA A 15 -16.63 7.80 0.94
C ALA A 15 -15.90 8.32 -0.31
N CYS A 16 -14.56 8.34 -0.28
CA CYS A 16 -13.72 8.75 -1.41
C CYS A 16 -13.17 7.58 -2.25
N ALA A 17 -13.45 6.35 -1.81
CA ALA A 17 -13.07 5.11 -2.47
C ALA A 17 -13.95 3.96 -1.94
N LEU A 18 -13.99 2.83 -2.63
CA LEU A 18 -14.69 1.62 -2.22
C LEU A 18 -13.70 0.44 -2.14
N LYS A 19 -13.91 -0.49 -1.20
CA LYS A 19 -13.11 -1.73 -1.07
C LYS A 19 -14.01 -2.92 -1.43
N LEU A 20 -13.57 -3.71 -2.40
CA LEU A 20 -14.04 -5.07 -2.64
C LEU A 20 -13.16 -6.02 -1.80
N HIS A 21 -13.78 -6.92 -1.05
CA HIS A 21 -13.08 -7.85 -0.17
C HIS A 21 -13.80 -9.20 -0.17
N GLU A 22 -13.04 -10.30 -0.22
CA GLU A 22 -13.61 -11.65 -0.36
C GLU A 22 -14.54 -12.04 0.79
N ASP A 23 -14.25 -11.61 2.03
CA ASP A 23 -15.12 -11.78 3.21
C ASP A 23 -16.54 -11.22 3.02
N TRP A 24 -16.72 -10.26 2.09
CA TRP A 24 -18.02 -9.69 1.71
C TRP A 24 -18.49 -10.14 0.32
N GLY A 25 -17.77 -11.08 -0.30
CA GLY A 25 -17.99 -11.61 -1.64
C GLY A 25 -17.41 -10.74 -2.75
N THR A 26 -16.19 -11.05 -3.21
CA THR A 26 -15.55 -10.37 -4.37
C THR A 26 -15.88 -11.06 -5.69
N THR A 27 -17.18 -11.26 -5.92
CA THR A 27 -17.69 -11.95 -7.12
C THR A 27 -17.60 -11.04 -8.37
N PRO A 28 -17.57 -11.60 -9.60
CA PRO A 28 -17.62 -10.83 -10.84
C PRO A 28 -18.75 -9.80 -10.89
N ALA A 29 -19.93 -10.13 -10.35
CA ALA A 29 -21.07 -9.21 -10.30
C ALA A 29 -20.86 -8.04 -9.33
N ALA A 30 -20.23 -8.28 -8.18
CA ALA A 30 -19.88 -7.22 -7.23
C ALA A 30 -18.78 -6.32 -7.78
N ILE A 31 -17.76 -6.89 -8.42
CA ILE A 31 -16.68 -6.17 -9.12
C ILE A 31 -17.27 -5.25 -10.19
N ASP A 32 -18.13 -5.77 -11.06
CA ASP A 32 -18.69 -5.02 -12.18
C ASP A 32 -19.55 -3.83 -11.71
N ASN A 33 -20.43 -4.08 -10.73
CA ASN A 33 -21.29 -3.05 -10.14
C ASN A 33 -20.47 -1.96 -9.42
N CYS A 34 -19.50 -2.35 -8.60
CA CYS A 34 -18.66 -1.41 -7.86
C CYS A 34 -17.82 -0.52 -8.78
N LEU A 35 -17.23 -1.10 -9.84
CA LEU A 35 -16.48 -0.34 -10.83
C LEU A 35 -17.37 0.61 -11.65
N GLY A 36 -18.63 0.23 -11.93
CA GLY A 36 -19.61 1.13 -12.55
C GLY A 36 -19.87 2.38 -11.70
N VAL A 37 -20.16 2.18 -10.40
CA VAL A 37 -20.34 3.31 -9.46
C VAL A 37 -19.05 4.15 -9.34
N ALA A 38 -17.88 3.51 -9.35
CA ALA A 38 -16.62 4.22 -9.29
C ALA A 38 -16.39 5.13 -10.51
N ASP A 39 -16.76 4.66 -11.71
CA ASP A 39 -16.68 5.44 -12.94
C ASP A 39 -17.65 6.64 -12.91
N ASP A 40 -18.87 6.46 -12.39
CA ASP A 40 -19.86 7.54 -12.28
C ASP A 40 -19.46 8.66 -11.30
N TYR A 41 -18.73 8.32 -10.22
CA TYR A 41 -18.39 9.26 -9.13
C TYR A 41 -16.92 9.70 -9.09
N ASP A 42 -16.08 9.22 -10.01
CA ASP A 42 -14.63 9.47 -10.07
C ASP A 42 -13.89 9.12 -8.76
N ILE A 43 -14.15 7.94 -8.21
CA ILE A 43 -13.50 7.41 -7.00
C ILE A 43 -12.70 6.14 -7.26
N GLN A 44 -11.68 5.84 -6.45
CA GLN A 44 -10.91 4.61 -6.62
C GLN A 44 -11.66 3.39 -6.07
N VAL A 45 -11.41 2.22 -6.67
CA VAL A 45 -11.79 0.92 -6.10
C VAL A 45 -10.53 0.17 -5.71
N MET A 46 -10.48 -0.27 -4.46
CA MET A 46 -9.46 -1.19 -3.96
C MET A 46 -10.04 -2.59 -3.99
N ILE A 47 -9.22 -3.59 -4.27
CA ILE A 47 -9.67 -4.98 -4.33
C ILE A 47 -8.73 -5.91 -3.57
N HIS A 48 -9.36 -6.80 -2.79
CA HIS A 48 -8.83 -8.05 -2.28
C HIS A 48 -9.69 -9.14 -2.94
N THR A 49 -9.10 -9.94 -3.82
CA THR A 49 -9.85 -10.85 -4.70
C THR A 49 -10.22 -12.15 -4.00
N ASP A 50 -11.01 -12.98 -4.66
CA ASP A 50 -11.51 -14.27 -4.18
C ASP A 50 -10.38 -15.31 -4.08
N THR A 51 -9.81 -15.49 -2.87
CA THR A 51 -8.69 -16.42 -2.63
C THR A 51 -9.10 -17.86 -2.94
N LEU A 52 -10.34 -18.20 -2.62
CA LEU A 52 -10.88 -19.55 -2.76
C LEU A 52 -11.16 -19.92 -4.22
N ASN A 53 -11.10 -18.96 -5.13
CA ASN A 53 -11.54 -19.11 -6.52
C ASN A 53 -13.01 -19.58 -6.61
N GLU A 54 -13.84 -19.23 -5.62
CA GLU A 54 -15.23 -19.71 -5.51
C GLU A 54 -16.07 -19.28 -6.73
N SER A 55 -15.88 -18.03 -7.15
CA SER A 55 -16.66 -17.40 -8.21
C SER A 55 -15.93 -17.35 -9.56
N GLY A 56 -14.77 -18.00 -9.65
CA GLY A 56 -13.89 -18.05 -10.82
C GLY A 56 -12.41 -17.88 -10.45
N PHE A 57 -11.52 -18.11 -11.42
CA PHE A 57 -10.08 -17.89 -11.24
C PHE A 57 -9.70 -16.44 -11.49
N VAL A 58 -8.40 -16.10 -11.35
CA VAL A 58 -7.90 -14.73 -11.55
C VAL A 58 -8.30 -14.15 -12.91
N GLU A 59 -8.37 -14.98 -13.97
CA GLU A 59 -8.77 -14.57 -15.31
C GLU A 59 -10.23 -14.09 -15.36
N ASP A 60 -11.12 -14.66 -14.55
CA ASP A 60 -12.53 -14.27 -14.51
C ASP A 60 -12.72 -12.95 -13.76
N THR A 61 -11.96 -12.74 -12.68
CA THR A 61 -11.84 -11.45 -12.01
C THR A 61 -11.28 -10.37 -12.96
N VAL A 62 -10.25 -10.70 -13.74
CA VAL A 62 -9.67 -9.79 -14.74
C VAL A 62 -10.69 -9.45 -15.84
N LYS A 63 -11.48 -10.41 -16.32
CA LYS A 63 -12.59 -10.16 -17.25
C LYS A 63 -13.63 -9.23 -16.62
N ALA A 64 -13.95 -9.40 -15.34
CA ALA A 64 -14.91 -8.55 -14.63
C ALA A 64 -14.42 -7.09 -14.49
N PHE A 65 -13.11 -6.84 -14.48
CA PHE A 65 -12.58 -5.48 -14.53
C PHE A 65 -13.00 -4.74 -15.81
N LYS A 66 -13.17 -5.44 -16.94
CA LYS A 66 -13.49 -4.85 -18.26
C LYS A 66 -12.52 -3.73 -18.65
N GLY A 67 -11.25 -3.87 -18.27
CA GLY A 67 -10.21 -2.86 -18.51
C GLY A 67 -10.32 -1.57 -17.68
N ARG A 68 -11.28 -1.47 -16.74
CA ARG A 68 -11.43 -0.30 -15.86
C ARG A 68 -10.32 -0.25 -14.81
N THR A 69 -9.99 0.96 -14.38
CA THR A 69 -8.94 1.20 -13.38
C THR A 69 -9.29 0.57 -12.04
N ILE A 70 -8.34 -0.14 -11.43
CA ILE A 70 -8.52 -0.72 -10.10
C ILE A 70 -7.20 -0.74 -9.33
N HIS A 71 -7.25 -0.51 -8.02
CA HIS A 71 -6.11 -0.65 -7.12
C HIS A 71 -6.13 -2.06 -6.51
N ALA A 72 -5.18 -2.91 -6.88
CA ALA A 72 -4.99 -4.20 -6.23
C ALA A 72 -4.20 -4.06 -4.92
N PHE A 73 -4.81 -4.42 -3.80
CA PHE A 73 -4.12 -4.55 -2.52
C PHE A 73 -3.28 -5.83 -2.49
N HIS A 74 -2.23 -5.85 -1.65
CA HIS A 74 -1.34 -7.00 -1.36
C HIS A 74 -1.21 -7.95 -2.55
N THR A 75 -0.75 -7.40 -3.69
CA THR A 75 -0.89 -8.04 -5.01
C THR A 75 -0.13 -9.35 -5.11
N GLU A 76 0.87 -9.59 -4.26
CA GLU A 76 1.56 -10.88 -4.17
C GLU A 76 0.65 -12.02 -3.69
N GLY A 77 -0.31 -11.74 -2.80
CA GLY A 77 -1.37 -12.67 -2.42
C GLY A 77 -1.31 -13.23 -1.01
N ALA A 78 -0.23 -13.09 -0.24
CA ALA A 78 -0.19 -13.56 1.16
C ALA A 78 -1.25 -12.82 2.01
N GLY A 79 -1.39 -11.51 1.81
CA GLY A 79 -2.47 -10.70 2.40
C GLY A 79 -3.87 -11.06 1.88
N GLY A 80 -3.97 -11.83 0.78
CA GLY A 80 -5.20 -12.36 0.22
C GLY A 80 -5.37 -12.09 -1.27
N GLY A 81 -6.08 -12.99 -1.95
CA GLY A 81 -6.32 -12.97 -3.38
C GLY A 81 -6.18 -14.35 -4.01
N HIS A 82 -6.61 -14.50 -5.27
CA HIS A 82 -6.66 -15.77 -6.00
C HIS A 82 -5.40 -16.61 -5.79
N ALA A 83 -5.54 -17.78 -5.17
CA ALA A 83 -4.44 -18.69 -4.93
C ALA A 83 -4.21 -19.58 -6.17
N PRO A 84 -2.96 -19.75 -6.66
CA PRO A 84 -1.71 -19.13 -6.17
C PRO A 84 -1.29 -17.86 -6.93
N ASP A 85 -2.09 -17.39 -7.89
CA ASP A 85 -1.59 -16.62 -9.03
C ASP A 85 -2.09 -15.18 -9.15
N ILE A 86 -2.67 -14.62 -8.09
CA ILE A 86 -3.11 -13.22 -8.05
C ILE A 86 -2.03 -12.23 -8.49
N ILE A 87 -0.76 -12.51 -8.22
CA ILE A 87 0.38 -11.66 -8.59
C ILE A 87 0.47 -11.35 -10.10
N LYS A 88 -0.13 -12.20 -10.95
CA LYS A 88 -0.26 -11.96 -12.40
C LYS A 88 -0.84 -10.59 -12.73
N ILE A 89 -1.77 -10.08 -11.90
CA ILE A 89 -2.46 -8.82 -12.19
C ILE A 89 -1.53 -7.59 -12.12
N ALA A 90 -0.35 -7.71 -11.52
CA ALA A 90 0.65 -6.66 -11.53
C ALA A 90 1.15 -6.33 -12.95
N GLY A 91 1.04 -7.26 -13.91
CA GLY A 91 1.37 -7.04 -15.32
C GLY A 91 0.32 -6.24 -16.10
N LEU A 92 -0.88 -6.02 -15.56
CA LEU A 92 -1.99 -5.42 -16.28
C LEU A 92 -1.93 -3.89 -16.32
N LYS A 93 -2.28 -3.31 -17.47
CA LYS A 93 -2.22 -1.85 -17.71
C LYS A 93 -3.20 -1.05 -16.85
N ASN A 94 -4.38 -1.59 -16.58
CA ASN A 94 -5.44 -0.93 -15.82
C ASN A 94 -5.34 -1.15 -14.30
N VAL A 95 -4.41 -1.99 -13.85
CA VAL A 95 -4.21 -2.28 -12.42
C VAL A 95 -3.13 -1.37 -11.84
N LEU A 96 -3.40 -0.85 -10.65
CA LEU A 96 -2.46 -0.08 -9.83
C LEU A 96 -2.06 -0.95 -8.64
N PRO A 97 -1.00 -1.77 -8.75
CA PRO A 97 -0.71 -2.78 -7.75
C PRO A 97 0.07 -2.22 -6.55
N SER A 98 -0.32 -2.63 -5.35
CA SER A 98 0.39 -2.36 -4.10
C SER A 98 0.73 -3.64 -3.35
N SER A 99 1.75 -3.53 -2.50
CA SER A 99 2.12 -4.55 -1.53
C SER A 99 1.84 -4.05 -0.12
N THR A 100 1.45 -4.96 0.76
CA THR A 100 1.42 -4.73 2.21
C THR A 100 2.75 -5.14 2.81
N ASN A 101 3.03 -4.69 4.02
CA ASN A 101 4.42 -4.66 4.49
C ASN A 101 4.98 -5.88 5.24
N PRO A 102 4.21 -6.88 5.72
CA PRO A 102 4.82 -7.99 6.44
C PRO A 102 5.68 -8.91 5.57
N THR A 103 5.34 -9.09 4.29
CA THR A 103 6.16 -9.89 3.37
C THR A 103 7.47 -9.17 2.98
N ARG A 104 7.65 -7.90 3.39
CA ARG A 104 8.66 -6.99 2.83
C ARG A 104 9.88 -6.81 3.75
N PRO A 105 11.10 -7.02 3.25
CA PRO A 105 11.43 -7.96 2.18
C PRO A 105 11.28 -9.42 2.63
N PHE A 106 11.50 -10.34 1.70
CA PHE A 106 11.59 -11.76 2.03
C PHE A 106 12.82 -12.04 2.93
N THR A 107 12.57 -12.55 4.13
CA THR A 107 13.56 -12.91 5.15
C THR A 107 13.38 -14.36 5.60
N ARG A 108 14.35 -14.89 6.36
CA ARG A 108 14.29 -16.27 6.84
C ARG A 108 13.07 -16.59 7.71
N ASN A 109 12.53 -15.61 8.42
CA ASN A 109 11.39 -15.80 9.31
C ASN A 109 10.05 -15.49 8.63
N THR A 110 10.05 -15.04 7.37
CA THR A 110 8.85 -14.52 6.72
C THR A 110 7.78 -15.61 6.58
N ILE A 111 8.15 -16.82 6.15
CA ILE A 111 7.18 -17.91 5.93
C ILE A 111 6.54 -18.36 7.24
N ASP A 112 7.36 -18.70 8.24
CA ASP A 112 6.88 -19.17 9.54
C ASP A 112 5.98 -18.13 10.23
N GLU A 113 6.37 -16.84 10.19
CA GLU A 113 5.55 -15.75 10.74
C GLU A 113 4.20 -15.63 10.05
N HIS A 114 4.16 -15.76 8.72
CA HIS A 114 2.93 -15.54 7.96
C HIS A 114 1.98 -16.73 8.06
N LEU A 115 2.51 -17.95 8.15
CA LEU A 115 1.69 -19.13 8.34
C LEU A 115 0.91 -19.03 9.67
N ASP A 116 1.62 -18.74 10.78
CA ASP A 116 0.98 -18.56 12.08
C ASP A 116 0.01 -17.37 12.12
N MET A 117 0.42 -16.23 11.54
CA MET A 117 -0.45 -15.05 11.44
C MET A 117 -1.75 -15.33 10.67
N LEU A 118 -1.66 -16.04 9.55
CA LEU A 118 -2.83 -16.38 8.73
C LEU A 118 -3.78 -17.31 9.49
N MET A 119 -3.22 -18.32 10.16
CA MET A 119 -4.01 -19.25 10.97
C MET A 119 -4.77 -18.54 12.08
N VAL A 120 -4.12 -17.62 12.79
CA VAL A 120 -4.76 -16.80 13.82
C VAL A 120 -5.83 -15.88 13.23
N CYS A 121 -5.53 -15.16 12.13
CA CYS A 121 -6.47 -14.21 11.53
C CYS A 121 -7.74 -14.88 10.99
N HIS A 122 -7.63 -16.10 10.47
CA HIS A 122 -8.75 -16.84 9.88
C HIS A 122 -9.37 -17.90 10.81
N HIS A 123 -8.92 -17.97 12.08
CA HIS A 123 -9.38 -18.97 13.06
C HIS A 123 -9.25 -20.41 12.55
N LEU A 124 -8.15 -20.70 11.86
CA LEU A 124 -7.86 -22.02 11.29
C LEU A 124 -7.27 -22.95 12.36
N ASP A 125 -7.52 -24.25 12.23
CA ASP A 125 -7.02 -25.29 13.12
C ASP A 125 -5.89 -26.10 12.45
N PRO A 126 -4.66 -26.14 13.01
CA PRO A 126 -3.55 -26.90 12.44
C PRO A 126 -3.80 -28.42 12.42
N SER A 127 -4.80 -28.91 13.14
CA SER A 127 -5.19 -30.32 13.13
C SER A 127 -6.14 -30.68 11.99
N ILE A 128 -6.69 -29.69 11.27
CA ILE A 128 -7.56 -29.87 10.10
C ILE A 128 -6.70 -29.76 8.83
N ALA A 129 -6.70 -30.81 8.01
CA ALA A 129 -5.84 -30.88 6.83
C ALA A 129 -6.22 -29.83 5.77
N GLU A 130 -7.50 -29.53 5.61
CA GLU A 130 -8.02 -28.54 4.69
C GLU A 130 -7.62 -27.11 5.09
N ASP A 131 -7.56 -26.83 6.40
CA ASP A 131 -7.12 -25.55 6.95
C ASP A 131 -5.63 -25.33 6.70
N LEU A 132 -4.81 -26.36 6.90
CA LEU A 132 -3.39 -26.33 6.54
C LEU A 132 -3.19 -26.15 5.04
N ALA A 133 -3.92 -26.91 4.21
CA ALA A 133 -3.83 -26.81 2.76
C ALA A 133 -4.22 -25.41 2.26
N PHE A 134 -5.26 -24.79 2.85
CA PHE A 134 -5.61 -23.40 2.56
C PHE A 134 -4.48 -22.44 2.96
N ALA A 135 -3.91 -22.61 4.15
CA ALA A 135 -2.84 -21.74 4.62
C ALA A 135 -1.57 -21.84 3.74
N GLU A 136 -1.16 -23.06 3.38
CA GLU A 136 -0.04 -23.34 2.48
C GLU A 136 -0.29 -22.82 1.06
N SER A 137 -1.53 -22.87 0.57
CA SER A 137 -1.89 -22.31 -0.74
C SER A 137 -1.73 -20.79 -0.79
N ARG A 138 -1.84 -20.11 0.36
CA ARG A 138 -1.81 -18.65 0.48
C ARG A 138 -0.43 -18.09 0.84
N ILE A 139 0.32 -18.79 1.70
CA ILE A 139 1.66 -18.37 2.14
C ILE A 139 2.72 -19.10 1.32
N ARG A 140 3.14 -18.47 0.22
CA ARG A 140 4.04 -19.11 -0.77
C ARG A 140 5.39 -18.41 -0.80
N LYS A 141 6.47 -19.18 -0.70
CA LYS A 141 7.84 -18.65 -0.74
C LYS A 141 8.14 -18.01 -2.09
N GLU A 142 7.67 -18.63 -3.16
CA GLU A 142 7.96 -18.30 -4.55
C GLU A 142 7.41 -16.93 -4.90
N THR A 143 6.14 -16.66 -4.60
CA THR A 143 5.50 -15.36 -4.87
C THR A 143 6.03 -14.26 -3.95
N ILE A 144 6.32 -14.55 -2.68
CA ILE A 144 6.96 -13.60 -1.75
C ILE A 144 8.37 -13.19 -2.23
N ALA A 145 9.15 -14.14 -2.74
CA ALA A 145 10.47 -13.88 -3.32
C ALA A 145 10.37 -13.09 -4.64
N ALA A 146 9.39 -13.42 -5.49
CA ALA A 146 9.12 -12.69 -6.73
C ALA A 146 8.67 -11.24 -6.48
N GLU A 147 7.89 -10.99 -5.42
CA GLU A 147 7.41 -9.67 -5.02
C GLU A 147 8.55 -8.68 -4.75
N ASP A 148 9.65 -9.15 -4.14
CA ASP A 148 10.87 -8.35 -3.95
C ASP A 148 11.44 -7.86 -5.29
N VAL A 149 11.54 -8.78 -6.25
CA VAL A 149 12.08 -8.50 -7.59
C VAL A 149 11.13 -7.60 -8.38
N LEU A 150 9.82 -7.83 -8.32
CA LEU A 150 8.81 -7.03 -9.00
C LEU A 150 8.77 -5.58 -8.48
N HIS A 151 9.01 -5.35 -7.19
CA HIS A 151 9.23 -4.00 -6.69
C HIS A 151 10.47 -3.35 -7.28
N ASP A 152 11.59 -4.08 -7.39
CA ASP A 152 12.85 -3.54 -7.92
C ASP A 152 12.77 -3.30 -9.43
N LEU A 153 11.99 -4.08 -10.17
CA LEU A 153 11.65 -3.87 -11.58
C LEU A 153 10.71 -2.68 -11.80
N GLY A 154 9.93 -2.30 -10.77
CA GLY A 154 8.88 -1.29 -10.87
C GLY A 154 7.55 -1.82 -11.40
N ALA A 155 7.32 -3.13 -11.31
CA ALA A 155 6.04 -3.75 -11.63
C ALA A 155 5.04 -3.67 -10.45
N LEU A 156 5.53 -3.50 -9.22
CA LEU A 156 4.69 -3.18 -8.05
C LEU A 156 4.90 -1.72 -7.65
N SER A 157 3.83 -0.94 -7.70
CA SER A 157 3.89 0.52 -7.76
C SER A 157 3.76 1.22 -6.43
N MET A 158 3.23 0.55 -5.42
CA MET A 158 2.89 1.14 -4.14
C MET A 158 3.24 0.22 -2.97
N MET A 159 3.48 0.83 -1.81
CA MET A 159 3.67 0.16 -0.51
C MET A 159 2.60 0.68 0.45
N SER A 160 1.98 -0.23 1.19
CA SER A 160 0.98 0.06 2.22
C SER A 160 1.26 -0.77 3.47
N SER A 161 0.49 -0.54 4.55
CA SER A 161 0.65 -1.28 5.80
C SER A 161 -0.16 -2.56 5.83
N ASP A 162 -1.48 -2.43 5.69
CA ASP A 162 -2.54 -3.34 6.19
C ASP A 162 -2.68 -3.34 7.72
N SER A 163 -2.72 -2.15 8.30
CA SER A 163 -2.58 -1.94 9.74
C SER A 163 -3.50 -2.82 10.58
N GLN A 164 -2.91 -3.71 11.37
CA GLN A 164 -3.57 -4.66 12.28
C GLN A 164 -4.47 -5.71 11.59
N ALA A 165 -4.37 -5.85 10.27
CA ALA A 165 -5.07 -6.85 9.47
C ALA A 165 -4.07 -7.49 8.50
N MET A 166 -3.09 -8.22 9.05
CA MET A 166 -1.90 -8.69 8.31
C MET A 166 -0.95 -7.55 7.88
N GLY A 167 -0.68 -6.60 8.79
CA GLY A 167 0.15 -5.45 8.46
C GLY A 167 0.54 -4.54 9.62
N ARG A 168 1.65 -3.82 9.43
CA ARG A 168 2.29 -3.00 10.48
C ARG A 168 2.25 -1.52 10.16
N LEU A 169 1.39 -0.74 10.83
CA LEU A 169 1.20 0.69 10.53
C LEU A 169 2.52 1.50 10.49
N GLY A 170 3.40 1.29 11.47
CA GLY A 170 4.64 2.07 11.64
C GLY A 170 5.79 1.72 10.69
N GLU A 171 5.62 0.71 9.82
CA GLU A 171 6.75 0.10 9.12
C GLU A 171 6.73 0.27 7.60
N VAL A 172 5.74 0.95 7.01
CA VAL A 172 5.66 1.16 5.54
C VAL A 172 6.96 1.73 4.96
N ILE A 173 7.49 2.78 5.60
CA ILE A 173 8.72 3.45 5.16
C ILE A 173 9.94 2.54 5.36
N ILE A 174 10.10 1.96 6.55
CA ILE A 174 11.23 1.08 6.89
C ILE A 174 11.32 -0.10 5.92
N ARG A 175 10.19 -0.78 5.71
CA ARG A 175 10.08 -1.99 4.88
C ARG A 175 10.37 -1.68 3.41
N THR A 176 9.93 -0.50 2.94
CA THR A 176 10.30 -0.01 1.60
C THR A 176 11.83 0.07 1.44
N TRP A 177 12.53 0.66 2.40
CA TRP A 177 13.99 0.84 2.33
C TRP A 177 14.77 -0.45 2.59
N GLN A 178 14.26 -1.35 3.43
CA GLN A 178 14.82 -2.69 3.61
C GLN A 178 14.73 -3.51 2.32
N THR A 179 13.61 -3.45 1.59
CA THR A 179 13.49 -4.09 0.27
C THR A 179 14.46 -3.49 -0.74
N ALA A 180 14.59 -2.16 -0.81
CA ALA A 180 15.56 -1.51 -1.69
C ALA A 180 17.02 -1.94 -1.38
N ASP A 181 17.39 -2.01 -0.10
CA ASP A 181 18.71 -2.45 0.36
C ASP A 181 18.97 -3.92 -0.01
N LYS A 182 18.02 -4.82 0.28
CA LYS A 182 18.14 -6.24 -0.07
C LYS A 182 18.33 -6.41 -1.57
N MET A 183 17.51 -5.76 -2.37
CA MET A 183 17.58 -5.85 -3.84
C MET A 183 18.89 -5.30 -4.39
N LYS A 184 19.43 -4.22 -3.80
CA LYS A 184 20.78 -3.76 -4.14
C LYS A 184 21.85 -4.81 -3.83
N LYS A 185 21.79 -5.43 -2.65
CA LYS A 185 22.79 -6.44 -2.23
C LYS A 185 22.78 -7.68 -3.12
N GLN A 186 21.62 -8.13 -3.55
CA GLN A 186 21.48 -9.38 -4.32
C GLN A 186 21.53 -9.17 -5.84
N ARG A 187 21.00 -8.05 -6.35
CA ARG A 187 20.89 -7.78 -7.79
C ARG A 187 21.86 -6.70 -8.28
N GLY A 188 22.60 -6.07 -7.38
CA GLY A 188 23.50 -4.98 -7.71
C GLY A 188 22.76 -3.69 -8.09
N ARG A 189 23.41 -2.89 -8.92
CA ARG A 189 22.94 -1.57 -9.36
C ARG A 189 21.86 -1.71 -10.44
N LEU A 190 20.84 -0.85 -10.43
CA LEU A 190 19.87 -0.79 -11.54
C LEU A 190 20.53 -0.24 -12.81
N ALA A 191 20.03 -0.61 -13.98
CA ALA A 191 20.57 -0.12 -15.26
C ALA A 191 20.54 1.42 -15.39
N GLN A 192 19.56 2.08 -14.76
CA GLN A 192 19.40 3.54 -14.77
C GLN A 192 20.27 4.27 -13.74
N ASP A 193 20.84 3.55 -12.78
CA ASP A 193 21.73 4.11 -11.76
C ASP A 193 23.12 4.38 -12.35
N LYS A 194 23.75 5.47 -11.93
CA LYS A 194 25.10 5.87 -12.35
C LYS A 194 26.11 5.54 -11.25
N ASP A 195 26.82 6.52 -10.70
CA ASP A 195 27.78 6.38 -9.60
C ASP A 195 27.11 6.32 -8.20
N ASN A 196 25.77 6.33 -8.15
CA ASN A 196 24.94 6.35 -6.95
C ASN A 196 23.67 5.50 -7.18
N ASP A 197 22.82 5.37 -6.16
CA ASP A 197 21.56 4.61 -6.21
C ASP A 197 20.32 5.50 -6.42
N ASN A 198 20.48 6.71 -6.96
CA ASN A 198 19.41 7.71 -6.98
C ASN A 198 18.16 7.26 -7.74
N PHE A 199 18.31 6.47 -8.82
CA PHE A 199 17.14 5.97 -9.54
C PHE A 199 16.39 4.94 -8.70
N ARG A 200 17.09 3.99 -8.05
CA ARG A 200 16.46 3.08 -7.08
C ARG A 200 15.79 3.87 -5.96
N VAL A 201 16.46 4.86 -5.37
CA VAL A 201 15.88 5.71 -4.31
C VAL A 201 14.61 6.41 -4.78
N LYS A 202 14.61 7.02 -5.98
CA LYS A 202 13.43 7.64 -6.58
C LYS A 202 12.31 6.64 -6.84
N ARG A 203 12.64 5.45 -7.35
CA ARG A 203 11.68 4.36 -7.59
C ARG A 203 10.99 3.95 -6.30
N TYR A 204 11.73 3.77 -5.21
CA TYR A 204 11.20 3.27 -3.95
C TYR A 204 10.47 4.35 -3.13
N ILE A 205 10.97 5.59 -3.06
CA ILE A 205 10.25 6.67 -2.36
C ILE A 205 8.89 6.96 -3.00
N ALA A 206 8.77 6.81 -4.32
CA ALA A 206 7.51 7.00 -5.02
C ALA A 206 6.41 6.02 -4.55
N LYS A 207 6.79 4.82 -4.07
CA LYS A 207 5.86 3.75 -3.67
C LYS A 207 5.02 4.11 -2.43
N TYR A 208 5.52 4.97 -1.54
CA TYR A 208 4.76 5.39 -0.35
C TYR A 208 4.48 6.90 -0.31
N THR A 209 4.80 7.63 -1.38
CA THR A 209 4.56 9.08 -1.48
C THR A 209 3.62 9.39 -2.65
N ILE A 210 4.15 9.54 -3.86
CA ILE A 210 3.38 10.07 -4.99
C ILE A 210 2.45 9.03 -5.61
N ASN A 211 2.83 7.75 -5.68
CA ASN A 211 2.01 6.73 -6.34
C ASN A 211 0.70 6.44 -5.58
N PRO A 212 0.68 6.28 -4.25
CA PRO A 212 -0.57 6.22 -3.49
C PRO A 212 -1.42 7.47 -3.69
N ALA A 213 -0.79 8.66 -3.71
CA ALA A 213 -1.52 9.91 -3.92
C ALA A 213 -2.16 10.01 -5.31
N ILE A 214 -1.49 9.50 -6.36
CA ILE A 214 -2.05 9.41 -7.72
C ILE A 214 -3.20 8.40 -7.75
N ALA A 215 -2.97 7.18 -7.24
CA ALA A 215 -3.96 6.11 -7.27
C ALA A 215 -5.28 6.51 -6.57
N HIS A 216 -5.20 7.30 -5.50
CA HIS A 216 -6.36 7.75 -4.74
C HIS A 216 -6.84 9.17 -5.09
N GLY A 217 -6.30 9.79 -6.15
CA GLY A 217 -6.82 11.07 -6.66
C GLY A 217 -6.57 12.26 -5.75
N VAL A 218 -5.51 12.22 -4.94
CA VAL A 218 -5.12 13.26 -3.97
C VAL A 218 -3.77 13.90 -4.29
N SER A 219 -3.13 13.50 -5.40
CA SER A 219 -1.80 13.96 -5.83
C SER A 219 -1.68 15.46 -6.11
N LYS A 220 -2.80 16.17 -6.31
CA LYS A 220 -2.81 17.64 -6.40
C LYS A 220 -2.45 18.31 -5.06
N LEU A 221 -2.77 17.68 -3.94
CA LEU A 221 -2.57 18.25 -2.60
C LEU A 221 -1.37 17.67 -1.87
N ILE A 222 -1.08 16.39 -2.04
CA ILE A 222 -0.04 15.68 -1.25
C ILE A 222 0.79 14.73 -2.14
N GLY A 223 1.76 14.04 -1.51
CA GLY A 223 2.52 12.94 -2.12
C GLY A 223 3.89 13.33 -2.67
N SER A 224 4.29 14.59 -2.63
CA SER A 224 5.64 15.03 -3.05
C SER A 224 5.95 16.44 -2.57
N VAL A 225 7.24 16.78 -2.59
CA VAL A 225 7.73 18.13 -2.31
C VAL A 225 7.69 18.96 -3.60
N GLU A 226 6.52 19.50 -3.92
CA GLU A 226 6.29 20.32 -5.11
C GLU A 226 5.54 21.62 -4.75
N LYS A 227 5.83 22.71 -5.46
CA LYS A 227 5.15 24.00 -5.24
C LYS A 227 3.63 23.83 -5.41
N GLY A 228 2.87 24.43 -4.49
CA GLY A 228 1.41 24.41 -4.52
C GLY A 228 0.75 23.23 -3.79
N LYS A 229 1.52 22.23 -3.34
CA LYS A 229 1.04 21.15 -2.47
C LYS A 229 1.05 21.57 -0.99
N LEU A 230 0.34 20.83 -0.15
CA LEU A 230 0.41 21.00 1.30
C LEU A 230 1.85 20.77 1.78
N ALA A 231 2.30 21.60 2.72
CA ALA A 231 3.59 21.46 3.38
C ALA A 231 3.56 20.33 4.42
N ASP A 232 3.31 19.12 3.94
CA ASP A 232 3.39 17.87 4.68
C ASP A 232 4.79 17.29 4.46
N LEU A 233 5.68 17.55 5.40
CA LEU A 233 7.11 17.28 5.27
C LEU A 233 7.60 16.45 6.45
N VAL A 234 8.63 15.64 6.21
CA VAL A 234 9.30 14.87 7.26
C VAL A 234 10.78 15.14 7.16
N LEU A 235 11.38 15.55 8.29
CA LEU A 235 12.81 15.80 8.39
C LEU A 235 13.50 14.58 8.99
N TRP A 236 14.67 14.27 8.45
CA TRP A 236 15.44 13.09 8.83
C TRP A 236 16.91 13.46 8.97
N SER A 237 17.50 13.10 10.09
CA SER A 237 18.93 12.95 10.21
C SER A 237 19.35 11.73 9.38
N PRO A 238 20.40 11.82 8.53
CA PRO A 238 20.77 10.72 7.63
C PRO A 238 20.96 9.36 8.34
N ALA A 239 21.48 9.37 9.57
CA ALA A 239 21.66 8.16 10.38
C ALA A 239 20.35 7.47 10.79
N PHE A 240 19.22 8.18 10.79
CA PHE A 240 17.89 7.66 11.16
C PHE A 240 16.91 7.64 9.99
N PHE A 241 17.37 7.94 8.78
CA PHE A 241 16.53 7.99 7.59
C PHE A 241 15.73 6.70 7.41
N GLY A 242 14.43 6.86 7.25
CA GLY A 242 13.49 5.75 7.07
C GLY A 242 13.03 5.09 8.36
N VAL A 243 13.64 5.36 9.52
CA VAL A 243 13.35 4.69 10.80
C VAL A 243 12.64 5.58 11.81
N LYS A 244 13.31 6.66 12.25
CA LYS A 244 12.84 7.57 13.29
C LYS A 244 13.08 9.02 12.83
N PRO A 245 12.06 9.74 12.33
CA PRO A 245 12.23 11.11 11.84
C PRO A 245 12.50 12.14 12.96
N ASP A 246 13.22 13.20 12.64
CA ASP A 246 13.49 14.31 13.57
C ASP A 246 12.28 15.22 13.76
N CYS A 247 11.41 15.30 12.76
CA CYS A 247 10.26 16.18 12.79
C CYS A 247 9.24 15.75 11.73
N VAL A 248 7.95 15.75 12.10
CA VAL A 248 6.82 15.57 11.19
C VAL A 248 6.05 16.89 11.15
N ILE A 249 5.94 17.45 9.95
CA ILE A 249 5.29 18.72 9.68
C ILE A 249 4.00 18.43 8.92
N LYS A 250 2.88 19.00 9.37
CA LYS A 250 1.57 18.90 8.74
C LYS A 250 1.08 20.30 8.42
N GLY A 251 0.78 20.58 7.15
CA GLY A 251 0.29 21.90 6.71
C GLY A 251 1.19 23.06 7.15
N GLY A 252 2.51 22.85 7.21
CA GLY A 252 3.48 23.87 7.64
C GLY A 252 3.69 24.01 9.15
N SER A 253 3.00 23.23 9.99
CA SER A 253 3.18 23.23 11.44
C SER A 253 3.66 21.87 11.96
N ILE A 254 4.51 21.85 12.98
CA ILE A 254 5.03 20.59 13.56
C ILE A 254 3.90 19.85 14.28
N VAL A 255 3.65 18.61 13.88
CA VAL A 255 2.63 17.72 14.49
C VAL A 255 3.23 16.71 15.44
N ALA A 256 4.46 16.26 15.21
CA ALA A 256 5.18 15.36 16.10
C ALA A 256 6.70 15.53 15.95
N ALA A 257 7.41 15.41 17.06
CA ALA A 257 8.88 15.40 17.09
C ALA A 257 9.38 14.60 18.32
N PRO A 258 10.59 14.01 18.28
CA PRO A 258 11.26 13.51 19.46
C PRO A 258 11.57 14.71 20.38
N MET A 259 11.15 14.60 21.64
CA MET A 259 11.29 15.69 22.62
C MET A 259 11.67 15.11 23.98
N GLY A 260 12.69 15.73 24.58
CA GLY A 260 13.23 15.39 25.88
C GLY A 260 12.30 15.70 27.06
N ASP A 261 12.88 15.78 28.26
CA ASP A 261 12.18 16.20 29.47
C ASP A 261 11.62 17.63 29.32
N PRO A 262 10.29 17.84 29.40
CA PRO A 262 9.68 19.17 29.30
C PRO A 262 10.09 20.14 30.42
N ASN A 263 10.59 19.65 31.56
CA ASN A 263 11.06 20.48 32.67
C ASN A 263 12.57 20.76 32.61
N ALA A 264 13.30 20.18 31.65
CA ALA A 264 14.72 20.46 31.48
C ALA A 264 14.97 21.87 30.91
N SER A 265 16.18 22.38 31.08
CA SER A 265 16.57 23.72 30.61
C SER A 265 16.63 23.86 29.08
N ILE A 266 16.69 22.76 28.35
CA ILE A 266 16.76 22.66 26.88
C ILE A 266 16.00 21.40 26.42
N PRO A 267 15.64 21.23 25.13
CA PRO A 267 14.72 20.16 24.69
C PRO A 267 15.36 18.77 24.47
N THR A 268 16.68 18.64 24.59
CA THR A 268 17.46 17.43 24.29
C THR A 268 17.76 16.47 25.46
N PRO A 269 17.70 16.87 26.75
CA PRO A 269 17.89 15.97 27.88
C PRO A 269 16.87 14.85 27.91
N GLN A 270 17.31 13.66 28.32
CA GLN A 270 16.52 12.45 28.34
C GLN A 270 15.37 12.53 29.38
N PRO A 271 14.26 11.78 29.18
CA PRO A 271 14.01 10.83 28.08
C PRO A 271 13.45 11.49 26.81
N VAL A 272 14.10 11.21 25.68
CA VAL A 272 13.67 11.67 24.35
C VAL A 272 12.79 10.61 23.70
N HIS A 273 11.54 10.96 23.46
CA HIS A 273 10.59 10.13 22.71
C HIS A 273 9.65 11.00 21.88
N TYR A 274 8.92 10.42 20.93
CA TYR A 274 7.94 11.17 20.15
C TYR A 274 6.84 11.72 21.05
N ARG A 275 6.55 13.01 20.87
CA ARG A 275 5.43 13.70 21.52
C ARG A 275 4.59 14.43 20.47
N PRO A 276 3.27 14.53 20.65
CA PRO A 276 2.46 15.44 19.86
C PRO A 276 2.91 16.89 20.06
N MET A 277 2.97 17.66 18.98
CA MET A 277 3.35 19.07 18.96
C MET A 277 2.14 19.95 18.64
N PHE A 278 2.32 21.27 18.54
CA PHE A 278 1.22 22.23 18.45
C PHE A 278 0.19 21.94 17.33
N ALA A 279 0.61 21.37 16.19
CA ALA A 279 -0.33 21.03 15.12
C ALA A 279 -1.28 19.88 15.47
N ALA A 280 -1.03 19.14 16.55
CA ALA A 280 -1.91 18.09 17.05
C ALA A 280 -3.02 18.61 17.98
N PHE A 281 -3.04 19.90 18.29
CA PHE A 281 -3.95 20.47 19.30
C PHE A 281 -4.86 21.58 18.76
N GLY A 282 -6.04 21.69 19.39
CA GLY A 282 -6.98 22.79 19.18
C GLY A 282 -7.35 23.02 17.71
N LYS A 283 -7.42 24.30 17.30
CA LYS A 283 -7.72 24.68 15.92
C LYS A 283 -6.58 24.42 14.94
N SER A 284 -5.34 24.26 15.42
CA SER A 284 -4.21 23.93 14.56
C SER A 284 -4.37 22.53 13.94
N LEU A 285 -4.91 21.57 14.69
CA LEU A 285 -5.26 20.23 14.17
C LEU A 285 -6.23 20.30 12.98
N THR A 286 -7.22 21.18 13.05
CA THR A 286 -8.21 21.34 11.97
C THR A 286 -7.70 22.17 10.81
N ALA A 287 -6.86 23.18 11.07
CA ALA A 287 -6.33 24.09 10.05
C ALA A 287 -5.15 23.49 9.27
N SER A 288 -4.37 22.60 9.88
CA SER A 288 -3.20 21.97 9.25
C SER A 288 -3.53 20.75 8.39
N SER A 289 -4.76 20.24 8.44
CA SER A 289 -5.16 19.00 7.78
C SER A 289 -6.48 19.12 7.03
N VAL A 290 -6.68 18.18 6.11
CA VAL A 290 -7.85 18.12 5.23
C VAL A 290 -8.51 16.75 5.37
N VAL A 291 -9.76 16.65 4.92
CA VAL A 291 -10.45 15.37 4.76
C VAL A 291 -10.72 15.18 3.28
N PHE A 292 -10.24 14.06 2.72
CA PHE A 292 -10.55 13.68 1.34
C PHE A 292 -11.90 12.95 1.31
N THR A 293 -12.72 13.28 0.32
CA THR A 293 -14.09 12.76 0.17
C THR A 293 -14.45 12.71 -1.32
N SER A 294 -15.59 12.12 -1.69
CA SER A 294 -16.11 12.22 -3.06
C SER A 294 -16.48 13.65 -3.46
N LYS A 295 -16.46 13.93 -4.78
CA LYS A 295 -16.98 15.18 -5.35
C LYS A 295 -18.47 15.39 -5.04
N ALA A 296 -19.26 14.31 -5.03
CA ALA A 296 -20.68 14.36 -4.71
C ALA A 296 -20.92 14.89 -3.28
N ALA A 297 -20.18 14.39 -2.29
CA ALA A 297 -20.28 14.83 -0.90
C ALA A 297 -19.89 16.31 -0.71
N VAL A 298 -18.81 16.76 -1.36
CA VAL A 298 -18.41 18.19 -1.33
C VAL A 298 -19.51 19.07 -1.92
N THR A 299 -20.04 18.69 -3.09
CA THR A 299 -21.08 19.44 -3.80
C THR A 299 -22.39 19.50 -3.02
N ALA A 300 -22.73 18.40 -2.32
CA ALA A 300 -23.89 18.32 -1.44
C ALA A 300 -23.74 19.10 -0.13
N GLY A 301 -22.61 19.80 0.08
CA GLY A 301 -22.35 20.61 1.27
C GLY A 301 -22.15 19.80 2.54
N LEU A 302 -21.64 18.57 2.44
CA LEU A 302 -21.50 17.63 3.58
C LEU A 302 -20.76 18.27 4.77
N GLY A 303 -19.68 19.01 4.51
CA GLY A 303 -18.90 19.66 5.56
C GLY A 303 -19.72 20.62 6.41
N ARG A 304 -20.65 21.38 5.80
CA ARG A 304 -21.57 22.26 6.54
C ARG A 304 -22.63 21.48 7.29
N LYS A 305 -23.21 20.44 6.65
CA LYS A 305 -24.25 19.60 7.26
C LYS A 305 -23.76 18.90 8.53
N LEU A 306 -22.50 18.46 8.54
CA LEU A 306 -21.87 17.78 9.68
C LEU A 306 -21.12 18.73 10.64
N GLY A 307 -21.06 20.03 10.35
CA GLY A 307 -20.34 21.00 11.18
C GLY A 307 -18.82 20.75 11.27
N LEU A 308 -18.19 20.25 10.20
CA LEU A 308 -16.78 19.87 10.21
C LEU A 308 -15.86 21.09 10.29
N GLY A 309 -14.85 21.02 11.18
CA GLY A 309 -13.80 22.05 11.27
C GLY A 309 -12.69 21.90 10.22
N LYS A 310 -12.51 20.71 9.64
CA LYS A 310 -11.53 20.46 8.57
C LYS A 310 -12.13 20.74 7.21
N GLN A 311 -11.30 21.26 6.30
CA GLN A 311 -11.72 21.45 4.91
C GLN A 311 -11.87 20.11 4.20
N LEU A 312 -12.98 19.95 3.49
CA LEU A 312 -13.21 18.81 2.60
C LEU A 312 -12.59 19.06 1.23
N TYR A 313 -11.86 18.08 0.70
CA TYR A 313 -11.31 18.09 -0.65
C TYR A 313 -11.84 16.88 -1.43
N ALA A 314 -12.37 17.14 -2.62
CA ALA A 314 -12.81 16.09 -3.50
C ALA A 314 -11.60 15.34 -4.08
N VAL A 315 -11.60 14.01 -4.00
CA VAL A 315 -10.72 13.20 -4.84
C VAL A 315 -11.08 13.38 -6.31
N GLN A 316 -10.09 13.23 -7.18
CA GLN A 316 -10.27 13.45 -8.62
C GLN A 316 -9.28 12.64 -9.46
N ASN A 317 -9.63 12.38 -10.72
CA ASN A 317 -8.80 11.67 -11.69
C ASN A 317 -8.37 10.27 -11.20
N THR A 318 -9.31 9.48 -10.68
CA THR A 318 -9.05 8.11 -10.22
C THR A 318 -9.46 7.04 -11.25
N ARG A 319 -10.17 7.45 -12.31
CA ARG A 319 -10.72 6.57 -13.37
C ARG A 319 -9.93 6.72 -14.68
N GLY A 320 -10.57 6.56 -15.84
CA GLY A 320 -10.00 6.39 -17.21
C GLY A 320 -8.91 7.35 -17.72
N LYS A 321 -8.36 8.24 -16.87
CA LYS A 321 -7.14 9.02 -17.09
C LYS A 321 -5.90 8.44 -16.38
N ILE A 322 -6.06 7.47 -15.48
CA ILE A 322 -4.94 6.84 -14.77
C ILE A 322 -4.85 5.35 -15.06
N SER A 323 -3.61 4.87 -15.13
CA SER A 323 -3.25 3.48 -15.44
C SER A 323 -1.91 3.16 -14.79
N LYS A 324 -1.39 1.94 -14.97
CA LYS A 324 -0.04 1.57 -14.55
C LYS A 324 1.02 2.56 -15.05
N LYS A 325 0.84 3.11 -16.25
CA LYS A 325 1.72 4.13 -16.86
C LYS A 325 1.78 5.45 -16.09
N SER A 326 0.78 5.72 -15.25
CA SER A 326 0.75 6.91 -14.40
C SER A 326 1.59 6.78 -13.13
N MET A 327 2.09 5.57 -12.82
CA MET A 327 2.86 5.29 -11.61
C MET A 327 4.32 5.70 -11.80
N ILE A 328 4.73 6.75 -11.08
CA ILE A 328 6.05 7.36 -11.22
C ILE A 328 7.14 6.35 -10.89
N HIS A 329 8.03 6.12 -11.87
CA HIS A 329 9.16 5.17 -11.84
C HIS A 329 8.76 3.69 -11.64
N ASN A 330 7.48 3.37 -11.67
CA ASN A 330 6.92 2.05 -11.36
C ASN A 330 5.77 1.68 -12.31
N ASP A 331 6.01 1.86 -13.60
CA ASP A 331 5.06 1.70 -14.69
C ASP A 331 5.24 0.40 -15.49
N ALA A 332 6.09 -0.52 -15.03
CA ALA A 332 6.39 -1.75 -15.76
C ALA A 332 5.16 -2.66 -15.85
N THR A 333 4.93 -3.25 -17.02
CA THR A 333 3.85 -4.20 -17.30
C THR A 333 4.42 -5.48 -17.93
N PRO A 334 5.26 -6.24 -17.20
CA PRO A 334 5.79 -7.51 -17.72
C PRO A 334 4.66 -8.54 -17.88
N ALA A 335 4.85 -9.50 -18.77
CA ALA A 335 4.00 -10.69 -18.83
C ALA A 335 4.36 -11.59 -17.64
N ILE A 336 3.48 -11.66 -16.64
CA ILE A 336 3.69 -12.46 -15.43
C ILE A 336 2.95 -13.78 -15.56
N GLU A 337 3.67 -14.87 -15.33
CA GLU A 337 3.15 -16.24 -15.28
C GLU A 337 3.45 -16.83 -13.90
N VAL A 338 2.55 -17.70 -13.43
CA VAL A 338 2.72 -18.45 -12.18
C VAL A 338 2.36 -19.88 -12.49
N ASP A 339 3.27 -20.80 -12.20
CA ASP A 339 3.02 -22.22 -12.34
C ASP A 339 2.05 -22.70 -11.23
N PRO A 340 0.95 -23.38 -11.57
CA PRO A 340 -0.09 -23.72 -10.60
C PRO A 340 0.30 -24.82 -9.61
N GLU A 341 1.38 -25.58 -9.87
CA GLU A 341 1.83 -26.68 -9.02
C GLU A 341 3.07 -26.29 -8.20
N THR A 342 4.02 -25.60 -8.82
CA THR A 342 5.29 -25.22 -8.21
C THR A 342 5.33 -23.79 -7.67
N TYR A 343 4.35 -22.96 -8.05
CA TYR A 343 4.25 -21.53 -7.73
C TYR A 343 5.39 -20.67 -8.27
N GLU A 344 6.26 -21.23 -9.13
CA GLU A 344 7.31 -20.48 -9.80
C GLU A 344 6.72 -19.28 -10.54
N VAL A 345 7.25 -18.09 -10.25
CA VAL A 345 6.83 -16.85 -10.90
C VAL A 345 7.83 -16.49 -11.98
N ARG A 346 7.34 -16.23 -13.19
CA ARG A 346 8.15 -15.75 -14.31
C ARG A 346 7.65 -14.39 -14.78
N ALA A 347 8.57 -13.51 -15.16
CA ALA A 347 8.25 -12.28 -15.88
C ALA A 347 8.98 -12.27 -17.22
N ASP A 348 8.22 -12.16 -18.31
CA ASP A 348 8.75 -12.21 -19.68
C ASP A 348 9.62 -13.46 -19.93
N GLY A 349 9.23 -14.59 -19.31
CA GLY A 349 9.92 -15.90 -19.38
C GLY A 349 11.06 -16.09 -18.35
N GLU A 350 11.52 -15.03 -17.69
CA GLU A 350 12.59 -15.08 -16.69
C GLU A 350 12.06 -15.44 -15.30
N LEU A 351 12.67 -16.43 -14.64
CA LEU A 351 12.32 -16.82 -13.28
C LEU A 351 12.62 -15.69 -12.29
N LEU A 352 11.61 -15.28 -11.52
CA LEU A 352 11.73 -14.27 -10.47
C LEU A 352 11.89 -14.95 -9.12
N THR A 353 13.12 -14.98 -8.62
CA THR A 353 13.42 -15.52 -7.29
C THR A 353 14.54 -14.73 -6.62
N CYS A 354 14.61 -14.83 -5.29
CA CYS A 354 15.71 -14.29 -4.51
C CYS A 354 15.83 -15.02 -3.16
N GLU A 355 17.04 -15.06 -2.61
CA GLU A 355 17.29 -15.68 -1.30
C GLU A 355 16.70 -14.83 -0.16
N PRO A 356 16.22 -15.46 0.93
CA PRO A 356 15.80 -14.73 2.12
C PRO A 356 16.97 -13.95 2.74
N ALA A 357 16.70 -12.75 3.24
CA ALA A 357 17.69 -12.02 4.03
C ALA A 357 17.80 -12.59 5.46
N GLU A 358 19.03 -12.80 5.92
CA GLU A 358 19.36 -13.22 7.29
C GLU A 358 19.26 -12.08 8.31
N VAL A 359 19.67 -10.87 7.90
CA VAL A 359 19.70 -9.66 8.72
C VAL A 359 19.31 -8.46 7.86
N LEU A 360 18.51 -7.56 8.41
CA LEU A 360 18.11 -6.32 7.76
C LEU A 360 18.77 -5.09 8.38
N PRO A 361 19.05 -4.03 7.59
CA PRO A 361 19.31 -2.72 8.16
C PRO A 361 18.03 -2.17 8.82
N LEU A 362 18.13 -1.02 9.48
CA LEU A 362 16.97 -0.31 10.03
C LEU A 362 16.16 -1.15 11.04
N ALA A 363 16.81 -2.10 11.72
CA ALA A 363 16.20 -3.05 12.66
C ALA A 363 16.86 -2.94 14.05
N GLN A 364 17.52 -4.01 14.53
CA GLN A 364 18.09 -4.17 15.88
C GLN A 364 18.93 -2.98 16.41
N ARG A 365 19.56 -2.21 15.52
CA ARG A 365 20.35 -1.03 15.91
C ARG A 365 19.51 0.11 16.49
N TYR A 366 18.25 0.24 16.08
CA TYR A 366 17.43 1.44 16.30
C TYR A 366 16.27 1.24 17.27
N PHE A 367 15.85 0.01 17.51
CA PHE A 367 14.69 -0.31 18.32
C PHE A 367 15.11 -0.94 19.64
N MET A 368 14.40 -0.56 20.71
CA MET A 368 14.60 -1.14 22.03
C MET A 368 14.01 -2.56 22.13
N PHE A 369 13.00 -2.85 21.30
CA PHE A 369 12.29 -4.11 21.18
C PHE A 369 12.06 -4.45 19.71
#